data_AF-U2R8R6-F1
#
_entry.id   AF-U2R8R6-F1
#
_cell.length_a   1.000
_cell.length_b   1.000
_cell.length_c   1.000
_cell.angle_alpha   90.00
_cell.angle_beta   90.00
_cell.angle_gamma   90.00
#
_symmetry.space_group_name_H-M   'P 1'
#
loop_
_entity.id
_entity.type
_entity.pdbx_description
1 polymer ?
#
loop_
_entity_poly.entity_id
_entity_poly.type
_entity_poly.pdbx_seq_one_letter_code
_entity_poly.pdbx_strand_id
1 'polypeptide(L)'
;MADHDFDVAVTFAGEDREFVQEVVNLVKSAGYTVFYDQDFEHDFWGHDLTEYFPDVYERRARFAVMFISQAYAAKPWTRLERRSVLARAMNEGSPYLLPVRLDSTKLDGVRDSIGYLDGWRETPVGIARALEAKLGTSTANDTRLFNGRVPRTAAEASIVTGERPAGWEYLLFSYCLVEKVSALESRYDDHRFGFALPTSSIPDAELLGYVQARNARLRASVAMFEALLRGPAQREALGDPGEPGDPERIDGLSKRLVAVYADLLQWALETRSIASHSDEGGALLAALAAYAAQPIEAMRTFVFEFRGIIDEMNARLLTGENVVLELPIKFEIDSATSQRFAKALKGFERHLRSK
;
A
#
# COMPACT_ATOMS: atom_id res chain seq x y z
N MET A 1 7.98 -11.19 1.04
CA MET A 1 9.05 -11.28 2.07
C MET A 1 8.40 -10.89 3.39
N ALA A 2 8.69 -11.62 4.47
CA ALA A 2 8.01 -11.42 5.75
C ALA A 2 8.27 -10.00 6.26
N ASP A 3 7.19 -9.28 6.55
CA ASP A 3 7.19 -8.06 7.36
C ASP A 3 7.70 -8.49 8.74
N HIS A 4 8.95 -8.16 9.06
CA HIS A 4 9.58 -8.51 10.32
C HIS A 4 9.48 -7.31 11.25
N ASP A 5 8.79 -7.48 12.37
CA ASP A 5 8.64 -6.44 13.40
C ASP A 5 9.96 -6.07 14.08
N PHE A 6 10.99 -6.93 13.96
CA PHE A 6 12.31 -6.74 14.57
C PHE A 6 13.46 -7.07 13.61
N ASP A 7 14.47 -6.20 13.58
CA ASP A 7 15.73 -6.45 12.87
C ASP A 7 16.51 -7.60 13.51
N VAL A 8 16.54 -7.63 14.84
CA VAL A 8 17.22 -8.65 15.62
C VAL A 8 16.37 -9.07 16.81
N ALA A 9 16.29 -10.37 17.06
CA ALA A 9 15.88 -10.90 18.35
C ALA A 9 17.08 -11.51 19.08
N VAL A 10 17.30 -11.14 20.34
CA VAL A 10 18.41 -11.68 21.14
C VAL A 10 17.94 -12.79 22.07
N THR A 11 18.77 -13.79 22.29
CA THR A 11 18.54 -14.84 23.30
C THR A 11 19.82 -15.09 24.08
N PHE A 12 19.73 -15.12 25.41
CA PHE A 12 20.87 -15.14 26.32
C PHE A 12 20.45 -15.65 27.70
N ALA A 13 21.43 -15.94 28.58
CA ALA A 13 21.13 -16.27 29.97
C ALA A 13 21.12 -14.99 30.80
N GLY A 14 20.18 -14.84 31.73
CA GLY A 14 20.15 -13.69 32.64
C GLY A 14 21.47 -13.33 33.36
N GLU A 15 22.40 -14.27 33.51
CA GLU A 15 23.76 -14.07 34.03
C GLU A 15 24.64 -13.24 33.07
N ASP A 16 24.38 -13.32 31.77
CA ASP A 16 25.08 -12.59 30.71
C ASP A 16 24.46 -11.21 30.41
N ARG A 17 23.47 -10.80 31.22
CA ARG A 17 22.62 -9.62 30.97
C ARG A 17 23.39 -8.33 30.80
N GLU A 18 24.40 -8.10 31.64
CA GLU A 18 25.19 -6.86 31.57
C GLU A 18 25.82 -6.68 30.19
N PHE A 19 26.45 -7.74 29.67
CA PHE A 19 27.06 -7.74 28.34
C PHE A 19 26.02 -7.55 27.24
N VAL A 20 24.91 -8.28 27.30
CA VAL A 20 23.88 -8.27 26.24
C VAL A 20 23.13 -6.94 26.21
N GLN A 21 22.81 -6.36 27.37
CA GLN A 21 22.15 -5.07 27.45
C GLN A 21 22.99 -3.97 26.79
N GLU A 22 24.31 -3.99 26.98
CA GLU A 22 25.20 -3.02 26.36
C GLU A 22 25.17 -3.14 24.83
N VAL A 23 25.24 -4.38 24.29
CA VAL A 23 25.07 -4.63 22.86
C VAL A 23 23.72 -4.13 22.35
N VAL A 24 22.63 -4.47 23.05
CA VAL A 24 21.26 -4.08 22.67
C VAL A 24 21.12 -2.56 22.64
N ASN A 25 21.63 -1.86 23.65
CA ASN A 25 21.57 -0.39 23.72
C ASN A 25 22.32 0.26 22.56
N LEU A 26 23.51 -0.26 22.22
CA LEU A 26 24.30 0.24 21.10
C LEU A 26 23.56 0.03 19.77
N VAL A 27 23.03 -1.17 19.54
CA VAL A 27 22.28 -1.49 18.30
C VAL A 27 21.00 -0.67 18.17
N LYS A 28 20.26 -0.47 19.27
CA LYS A 28 19.09 0.43 19.30
C LYS A 28 19.47 1.88 19.05
N SER A 29 20.59 2.34 19.62
CA SER A 29 21.09 3.71 19.41
C SER A 29 21.52 3.95 17.95
N ALA A 30 21.89 2.90 17.23
CA ALA A 30 22.16 2.92 15.81
C ALA A 30 20.88 2.89 14.93
N GLY A 31 19.69 2.82 15.55
CA GLY A 31 18.39 2.94 14.87
C GLY A 31 17.68 1.63 14.56
N TYR A 32 18.23 0.49 14.98
CA TYR A 32 17.63 -0.83 14.69
C TYR A 32 16.64 -1.28 15.76
N THR A 33 15.63 -2.03 15.34
CA THR A 33 14.60 -2.61 16.20
C THR A 33 15.10 -3.94 16.79
N VAL A 34 15.19 -4.02 18.12
CA VAL A 34 15.70 -5.20 18.81
C VAL A 34 14.63 -5.76 19.74
N PHE A 35 14.25 -7.01 19.53
CA PHE A 35 13.45 -7.75 20.50
C PHE A 35 14.35 -8.21 21.65
N TYR A 36 14.09 -7.66 22.84
CA TYR A 36 14.78 -7.92 24.09
C TYR A 36 13.73 -8.17 25.18
N ASP A 37 13.79 -9.34 25.81
CA ASP A 37 12.75 -9.88 26.68
C ASP A 37 12.31 -8.97 27.84
N GLN A 38 13.23 -8.17 28.37
CA GLN A 38 12.97 -7.27 29.51
C GLN A 38 12.21 -6.00 29.17
N ASP A 39 12.29 -5.51 27.92
CA ASP A 39 11.59 -4.27 27.57
C ASP A 39 10.06 -4.42 27.61
N PHE A 40 9.58 -5.66 27.66
CA PHE A 40 8.18 -6.00 27.60
C PHE A 40 7.66 -6.66 28.89
N GLU A 41 8.39 -6.59 30.01
CA GLU A 41 7.92 -7.13 31.31
C GLU A 41 6.55 -6.53 31.74
N HIS A 42 6.23 -5.30 31.32
CA HIS A 42 4.94 -4.66 31.58
C HIS A 42 3.87 -4.97 30.53
N ASP A 43 4.26 -5.10 29.26
CA ASP A 43 3.33 -5.38 28.15
C ASP A 43 2.86 -6.84 28.14
N PHE A 44 3.61 -7.76 28.76
CA PHE A 44 3.28 -9.18 28.81
C PHE A 44 2.56 -9.63 30.08
N TRP A 45 2.09 -8.70 30.92
CA TRP A 45 1.23 -9.05 32.06
C TRP A 45 -0.07 -9.69 31.56
N GLY A 46 -0.16 -11.03 31.62
CA GLY A 46 -1.35 -11.81 31.25
C GLY A 46 -1.28 -12.50 29.88
N HIS A 47 -0.17 -12.41 29.15
CA HIS A 47 0.03 -13.10 27.87
C HIS A 47 0.69 -14.47 28.02
N ASP A 48 0.34 -15.42 27.14
CA ASP A 48 1.05 -16.70 27.06
C ASP A 48 2.39 -16.53 26.32
N LEU A 49 3.42 -16.30 27.12
CA LEU A 49 4.79 -16.14 26.65
C LEU A 49 5.29 -17.37 25.88
N THR A 50 4.75 -18.57 26.14
CA THR A 50 5.22 -19.80 25.50
C THR A 50 4.82 -19.94 24.03
N GLU A 51 3.86 -19.13 23.55
CA GLU A 51 3.48 -19.03 22.14
C GLU A 51 4.10 -17.81 21.45
N TYR A 52 4.26 -16.70 22.18
CA TYR A 52 4.75 -15.44 21.63
C TYR A 52 6.24 -15.47 21.26
N PHE A 53 7.10 -16.01 22.14
CA PHE A 53 8.55 -16.08 21.88
C PHE A 53 8.86 -16.91 20.62
N PRO A 54 8.33 -18.13 20.43
CA PRO A 54 8.50 -18.87 19.19
C PRO A 54 8.11 -18.10 17.95
N ASP A 55 6.97 -17.39 17.95
CA ASP A 55 6.51 -16.62 16.79
C ASP A 55 7.45 -15.46 16.43
N VAL A 56 7.99 -14.77 17.44
CA VAL A 56 9.00 -13.73 17.22
C VAL A 56 10.24 -14.29 16.54
N TYR A 57 10.80 -15.37 17.06
CA TYR A 57 12.00 -15.96 16.45
C TYR A 57 11.68 -16.61 15.08
N GLU A 58 10.59 -17.35 14.93
CA GLU A 58 10.28 -18.02 13.66
C GLU A 58 9.86 -17.08 12.53
N ARG A 59 9.17 -15.98 12.83
CA ARG A 59 8.46 -15.21 11.79
C ARG A 59 8.64 -13.72 11.85
N ARG A 60 8.84 -13.12 13.03
CA ARG A 60 8.83 -11.65 13.18
C ARG A 60 10.20 -11.01 13.33
N ALA A 61 11.25 -11.78 13.55
CA ALA A 61 12.63 -11.30 13.58
C ALA A 61 13.39 -11.64 12.29
N ARG A 62 14.16 -10.68 11.76
CA ARG A 62 15.01 -10.85 10.58
C ARG A 62 16.26 -11.70 10.88
N PHE A 63 16.91 -11.47 12.01
CA PHE A 63 17.99 -12.34 12.52
C PHE A 63 17.76 -12.71 13.98
N ALA A 64 18.26 -13.87 14.39
CA ALA A 64 18.38 -14.23 15.81
C ALA A 64 19.84 -14.22 16.25
N VAL A 65 20.16 -13.44 17.29
CA VAL A 65 21.48 -13.43 17.92
C VAL A 65 21.43 -14.28 19.17
N MET A 66 22.26 -15.32 19.19
CA MET A 66 22.32 -16.28 20.29
C MET A 66 23.62 -16.10 21.06
N PHE A 67 23.52 -15.60 22.28
CA PHE A 67 24.65 -15.47 23.20
C PHE A 67 24.83 -16.77 23.97
N ILE A 68 25.90 -17.49 23.65
CA ILE A 68 26.20 -18.83 24.15
C ILE A 68 27.22 -18.72 25.28
N SER A 69 26.79 -19.14 26.48
CA SER A 69 27.62 -19.31 27.67
C SER A 69 27.31 -20.65 28.33
N GLN A 70 28.11 -21.04 29.33
CA GLN A 70 27.85 -22.20 30.18
C GLN A 70 26.50 -22.05 30.90
N ALA A 71 26.17 -20.83 31.35
CA ALA A 71 24.88 -20.53 31.97
C ALA A 71 23.72 -20.70 30.98
N TYR A 72 23.90 -20.26 29.73
CA TYR A 72 22.91 -20.43 28.67
C TYR A 72 22.68 -21.91 28.33
N ALA A 73 23.75 -22.71 28.27
CA ALA A 73 23.66 -24.14 27.98
C ALA A 73 23.02 -24.95 29.12
N ALA A 74 23.23 -24.53 30.38
CA ALA A 74 22.68 -25.19 31.55
C ALA A 74 21.17 -24.94 31.77
N LYS A 75 20.60 -23.90 31.13
CA LYS A 75 19.18 -23.55 31.35
C LYS A 75 18.22 -24.56 30.70
N PRO A 76 17.16 -24.99 31.41
CA PRO A 76 16.10 -25.87 30.89
C PRO A 76 15.18 -25.19 29.86
N TRP A 77 15.64 -24.13 29.18
CA TRP A 77 14.89 -23.35 28.19
C TRP A 77 14.02 -24.30 27.38
N THR A 78 12.71 -24.04 27.36
CA THR A 78 11.75 -25.01 26.85
C THR A 78 12.23 -25.47 25.49
N ARG A 79 12.16 -26.79 25.28
CA ARG A 79 12.56 -27.42 24.03
C ARG A 79 11.97 -26.73 22.80
N LEU A 80 10.86 -25.99 22.96
CA LEU A 80 10.18 -25.27 21.90
C LEU A 80 10.99 -24.09 21.35
N GLU A 81 11.40 -23.13 22.16
CA GLU A 81 11.99 -21.87 21.65
C GLU A 81 13.39 -22.06 21.06
N ARG A 82 14.25 -22.85 21.74
CA ARG A 82 15.56 -23.23 21.20
C ARG A 82 15.40 -24.02 19.90
N ARG A 83 14.39 -24.90 19.83
CA ARG A 83 14.07 -25.64 18.60
C ARG A 83 13.50 -24.74 17.53
N SER A 84 12.80 -23.66 17.86
CA SER A 84 12.22 -22.72 16.90
C SER A 84 13.32 -21.95 16.15
N VAL A 85 14.27 -21.37 16.90
CA VAL A 85 15.45 -20.69 16.33
C VAL A 85 16.29 -21.67 15.49
N LEU A 86 16.56 -22.87 16.02
CA LEU A 86 17.36 -23.87 15.32
C LEU A 86 16.62 -24.48 14.11
N ALA A 87 15.31 -24.70 14.19
CA ALA A 87 14.49 -25.23 13.09
C ALA A 87 14.44 -24.25 11.93
N ARG A 88 14.24 -22.96 12.21
CA ARG A 88 14.33 -21.92 11.18
C ARG A 88 15.72 -21.88 10.55
N ALA A 89 16.77 -21.83 11.37
CA ALA A 89 18.15 -21.84 10.87
C ALA A 89 18.51 -23.09 10.03
N MET A 90 17.83 -24.22 10.26
CA MET A 90 18.01 -25.45 9.47
C MET A 90 17.20 -25.47 8.16
N ASN A 91 16.05 -24.79 8.13
CA ASN A 91 15.13 -24.80 6.98
C ASN A 91 15.36 -23.61 6.02
N GLU A 92 16.02 -22.55 6.47
CA GLU A 92 16.25 -21.33 5.70
C GLU A 92 17.58 -21.42 4.92
N GLY A 93 17.54 -21.16 3.62
CA GLY A 93 18.73 -21.21 2.73
C GLY A 93 19.71 -20.04 2.93
N SER A 94 19.36 -19.07 3.78
CA SER A 94 20.14 -17.87 4.10
C SER A 94 20.54 -17.82 5.58
N PRO A 95 21.67 -17.16 5.94
CA PRO A 95 22.13 -17.11 7.32
C PRO A 95 21.18 -16.32 8.23
N TYR A 96 20.38 -17.00 9.05
CA TYR A 96 19.44 -16.39 10.00
C TYR A 96 19.98 -16.31 11.45
N LEU A 97 20.71 -17.36 11.88
CA LEU A 97 21.28 -17.46 13.22
C LEU A 97 22.68 -16.81 13.28
N LEU A 98 22.90 -15.94 14.27
CA LEU A 98 24.15 -15.24 14.55
C LEU A 98 24.68 -15.64 15.95
N PRO A 99 25.51 -16.68 16.06
CA PRO A 99 26.06 -17.10 17.35
C PRO A 99 27.15 -16.15 17.87
N VAL A 100 27.06 -15.76 19.14
CA VAL A 100 28.10 -15.06 19.89
C VAL A 100 28.49 -15.93 21.08
N ARG A 101 29.75 -16.36 21.15
CA ARG A 101 30.25 -17.16 22.27
C ARG A 101 30.81 -16.26 23.35
N LEU A 102 30.25 -16.34 24.54
CA LEU A 102 30.72 -15.64 25.74
C LEU A 102 31.66 -16.50 26.58
N ASP A 103 31.92 -17.75 26.18
CA ASP A 103 32.97 -18.60 26.71
C ASP A 103 33.28 -19.74 25.73
N SER A 104 34.04 -20.76 26.17
CA SER A 104 34.39 -21.92 25.35
C SER A 104 33.28 -22.97 25.18
N THR A 105 32.07 -22.69 25.66
CA THR A 105 30.93 -23.61 25.62
C THR A 105 30.49 -23.88 24.18
N LYS A 106 30.30 -25.16 23.87
CA LYS A 106 29.63 -25.61 22.65
C LYS A 106 28.16 -25.89 22.97
N LEU A 107 27.27 -25.40 22.11
CA LEU A 107 25.84 -25.63 22.27
C LEU A 107 25.37 -26.75 21.34
N ASP A 108 24.77 -27.78 21.92
CA ASP A 108 24.18 -28.88 21.17
C ASP A 108 23.08 -28.37 20.22
N GLY A 109 23.19 -28.73 18.94
CA GLY A 109 22.26 -28.31 17.89
C GLY A 109 22.74 -27.14 17.02
N VAL A 110 23.77 -26.40 17.44
CA VAL A 110 24.47 -25.43 16.57
C VAL A 110 25.66 -26.14 15.94
N ARG A 111 25.65 -26.31 14.61
CA ARG A 111 26.73 -27.00 13.89
C ARG A 111 28.03 -26.18 13.96
N ASP A 112 29.17 -26.86 14.10
CA ASP A 112 30.51 -26.25 14.06
C ASP A 112 30.80 -25.54 12.71
N SER A 113 30.00 -25.79 11.67
CA SER A 113 30.08 -25.12 10.37
C SER A 113 29.47 -23.71 10.35
N ILE A 114 28.76 -23.29 11.40
CA ILE A 114 28.18 -21.95 11.52
C ILE A 114 29.24 -21.02 12.13
N GLY A 115 29.61 -19.96 11.42
CA GLY A 115 30.53 -18.95 11.93
C GLY A 115 29.98 -18.27 13.18
N TYR A 116 30.85 -18.00 14.17
CA TYR A 116 30.50 -17.34 15.43
C TYR A 116 31.42 -16.15 15.69
N LEU A 117 30.95 -15.21 16.52
CA LEU A 117 31.79 -14.16 17.09
C LEU A 117 32.18 -14.52 18.52
N ASP A 118 33.38 -14.13 18.93
CA ASP A 118 33.89 -14.33 20.27
C ASP A 118 33.66 -13.07 21.10
N GLY A 119 32.74 -13.13 22.06
CA GLY A 119 32.34 -11.98 22.88
C GLY A 119 33.46 -11.44 23.77
N TRP A 120 34.44 -12.28 24.15
CA TRP A 120 35.62 -11.81 24.91
C TRP A 120 36.55 -10.98 24.04
N ARG A 121 36.73 -11.38 22.79
CA ARG A 121 37.62 -10.68 21.87
C ARG A 121 36.98 -9.43 21.27
N GLU A 122 35.71 -9.53 20.87
CA GLU A 122 35.03 -8.48 20.13
C GLU A 122 34.48 -7.38 21.06
N THR A 123 34.21 -7.67 22.35
CA THR A 123 33.55 -6.76 23.32
C THR A 123 32.12 -6.36 22.90
N PRO A 124 31.29 -5.74 23.78
CA PRO A 124 29.93 -5.32 23.39
C PRO A 124 29.91 -4.39 22.18
N VAL A 125 30.87 -3.46 22.09
CA VAL A 125 30.98 -2.51 20.97
C VAL A 125 31.33 -3.22 19.66
N GLY A 126 32.24 -4.18 19.66
CA GLY A 126 32.60 -4.91 18.45
C GLY A 126 31.48 -5.85 17.99
N ILE A 127 30.77 -6.47 18.94
CA ILE A 127 29.56 -7.25 18.61
C ILE A 127 28.48 -6.34 18.02
N ALA A 128 28.20 -5.18 18.63
CA ALA A 128 27.23 -4.22 18.09
C ALA A 128 27.62 -3.76 16.67
N ARG A 129 28.89 -3.39 16.43
CA ARG A 129 29.39 -3.05 15.09
C ARG A 129 29.28 -4.20 14.10
N ALA A 130 29.52 -5.44 14.53
CA ALA A 130 29.37 -6.61 13.67
C ALA A 130 27.90 -6.87 13.34
N LEU A 131 26.98 -6.61 14.28
CA LEU A 131 25.54 -6.67 14.05
C LEU A 131 25.08 -5.54 13.12
N GLU A 132 25.50 -4.30 13.35
CA GLU A 132 25.27 -3.16 12.44
C GLU A 132 25.82 -3.46 11.05
N ALA A 133 27.02 -4.03 10.97
CA ALA A 133 27.59 -4.46 9.70
C ALA A 133 26.76 -5.59 9.09
N LYS A 134 26.25 -6.55 9.85
CA LYS A 134 25.42 -7.65 9.33
C LYS A 134 24.03 -7.17 8.87
N LEU A 135 23.46 -6.23 9.61
CA LEU A 135 22.19 -5.56 9.30
C LEU A 135 22.36 -4.67 8.06
N GLY A 136 23.47 -3.92 7.98
CA GLY A 136 23.82 -3.03 6.87
C GLY A 136 24.50 -3.69 5.65
N THR A 137 25.06 -4.90 5.76
CA THR A 137 25.63 -5.67 4.63
C THR A 137 24.58 -6.51 3.90
N SER A 138 23.32 -6.50 4.35
CA SER A 138 22.21 -6.83 3.47
C SER A 138 21.96 -5.63 2.56
N THR A 139 22.82 -5.52 1.54
CA THR A 139 22.73 -4.65 0.36
C THR A 139 22.38 -3.19 0.64
N ALA A 140 23.36 -2.30 0.80
CA ALA A 140 23.43 -0.92 0.27
C ALA A 140 22.15 -0.03 0.19
N ASN A 141 21.08 -0.34 0.92
CA ASN A 141 19.74 0.26 0.82
C ASN A 141 19.23 0.80 2.17
N ASP A 142 19.87 0.52 3.31
CA ASP A 142 19.32 0.84 4.65
C ASP A 142 19.58 2.28 5.13
N THR A 143 19.78 3.22 4.20
CA THR A 143 19.55 4.66 4.46
C THR A 143 18.20 5.12 3.92
N ARG A 144 17.42 4.21 3.32
CA ARG A 144 16.12 4.49 2.71
C ARG A 144 15.02 4.12 3.68
N LEU A 145 14.31 5.13 4.19
CA LEU A 145 13.07 5.02 4.95
C LEU A 145 11.92 4.50 4.06
N PHE A 146 12.11 4.45 2.73
CA PHE A 146 11.12 3.93 1.81
C PHE A 146 10.88 2.43 1.98
N ASN A 147 9.63 2.05 2.26
CA ASN A 147 9.19 0.68 2.55
C ASN A 147 8.88 -0.19 1.33
N GLY A 148 9.26 0.22 0.11
CA GLY A 148 9.12 -0.60 -1.10
C GLY A 148 7.76 -0.56 -1.80
N ARG A 149 6.76 0.16 -1.27
CA ARG A 149 5.36 0.17 -1.77
C ARG A 149 4.80 1.59 -1.92
N VAL A 150 3.60 1.75 -2.49
CA VAL A 150 2.96 3.07 -2.60
C VAL A 150 2.74 3.66 -1.19
N PRO A 151 2.95 4.96 -0.98
CA PRO A 151 2.64 5.58 0.30
C PRO A 151 1.19 5.39 0.77
N ARG A 152 1.02 5.30 2.09
CA ARG A 152 -0.26 5.24 2.82
C ARG A 152 -0.50 6.50 3.65
N THR A 153 0.57 7.25 3.95
CA THR A 153 0.52 8.49 4.73
C THR A 153 1.31 9.60 4.06
N ALA A 154 1.05 10.84 4.46
CA ALA A 154 1.81 11.99 3.98
C ALA A 154 3.31 11.89 4.33
N ALA A 155 3.65 11.30 5.47
CA ALA A 155 5.04 11.08 5.87
C ALA A 155 5.75 10.10 4.92
N GLU A 156 5.10 8.96 4.60
CA GLU A 156 5.62 8.01 3.60
C GLU A 156 5.76 8.66 2.20
N ALA A 157 4.85 9.56 1.83
CA ALA A 157 4.93 10.28 0.56
C ALA A 157 6.10 11.28 0.51
N SER A 158 6.40 11.95 1.63
CA SER A 158 7.58 12.81 1.77
C SER A 158 8.87 12.00 1.65
N ILE A 159 8.92 10.81 2.23
CA ILE A 159 10.05 9.88 2.09
C ILE A 159 10.27 9.51 0.62
N VAL A 160 9.23 9.07 -0.10
CA VAL A 160 9.33 8.73 -1.54
C VAL A 160 9.83 9.92 -2.36
N THR A 161 9.34 11.13 -2.06
CA THR A 161 9.72 12.35 -2.79
C THR A 161 11.17 12.77 -2.52
N GLY A 162 11.66 12.54 -1.30
CA GLY A 162 13.03 12.85 -0.90
C GLY A 162 14.05 11.83 -1.38
N GLU A 163 13.75 10.54 -1.23
CA GLU A 163 14.68 9.45 -1.58
C GLU A 163 14.66 9.06 -3.05
N ARG A 164 13.56 9.35 -3.74
CA ARG A 164 13.35 9.07 -5.16
C ARG A 164 13.77 7.64 -5.55
N PRO A 165 13.20 6.60 -4.93
CA PRO A 165 13.45 5.22 -5.30
C PRO A 165 13.09 4.96 -6.78
N ALA A 166 13.51 3.81 -7.33
CA ALA A 166 13.13 3.44 -8.69
C ALA A 166 11.60 3.47 -8.86
N GLY A 167 11.12 4.27 -9.81
CA GLY A 167 9.70 4.47 -10.08
C GLY A 167 8.96 5.36 -9.07
N TRP A 168 9.67 6.22 -8.32
CA TRP A 168 9.08 7.14 -7.34
C TRP A 168 7.98 8.03 -7.91
N GLU A 169 8.05 8.39 -9.20
CA GLU A 169 7.04 9.19 -9.88
C GLU A 169 5.68 8.49 -9.85
N TYR A 170 5.66 7.20 -10.18
CA TYR A 170 4.44 6.38 -10.19
C TYR A 170 3.95 6.05 -8.78
N LEU A 171 4.87 5.87 -7.82
CA LEU A 171 4.55 5.70 -6.40
C LEU A 171 3.84 6.95 -5.84
N LEU A 172 4.40 8.12 -6.08
CA LEU A 172 3.81 9.40 -5.66
C LEU A 172 2.48 9.66 -6.37
N PHE A 173 2.43 9.44 -7.69
CA PHE A 173 1.21 9.61 -8.47
C PHE A 173 0.07 8.71 -7.98
N SER A 174 0.36 7.44 -7.70
CA SER A 174 -0.61 6.49 -7.15
C SER A 174 -1.13 6.94 -5.78
N TYR A 175 -0.23 7.36 -4.88
CA TYR A 175 -0.63 7.92 -3.58
C TYR A 175 -1.56 9.13 -3.73
N CYS A 176 -1.18 10.11 -4.57
CA CYS A 176 -1.97 11.32 -4.80
C CYS A 176 -3.36 11.03 -5.37
N LEU A 177 -3.49 10.04 -6.26
CA LEU A 177 -4.79 9.63 -6.80
C LEU A 177 -5.66 8.99 -5.71
N VAL A 178 -5.12 8.04 -4.94
CA VAL A 178 -5.87 7.34 -3.88
C VAL A 178 -6.33 8.32 -2.81
N GLU A 179 -5.46 9.21 -2.36
CA GLU A 179 -5.76 10.22 -1.34
C GLU A 179 -6.96 11.10 -1.77
N LYS A 180 -6.91 11.63 -2.99
CA LYS A 180 -7.94 12.56 -3.51
C LYS A 180 -9.25 11.86 -3.88
N VAL A 181 -9.20 10.63 -4.40
CA VAL A 181 -10.42 9.84 -4.64
C VAL A 181 -11.08 9.44 -3.34
N SER A 182 -10.31 9.05 -2.32
CA SER A 182 -10.83 8.69 -0.99
C SER A 182 -11.46 9.91 -0.29
N ALA A 183 -10.96 11.12 -0.54
CA ALA A 183 -11.58 12.35 -0.04
C ALA A 183 -12.99 12.61 -0.59
N LEU A 184 -13.39 11.92 -1.68
CA LEU A 184 -14.72 12.03 -2.29
C LEU A 184 -15.65 10.86 -1.89
N GLU A 185 -15.30 10.08 -0.88
CA GLU A 185 -16.05 8.86 -0.51
C GLU A 185 -17.52 9.12 -0.21
N SER A 186 -17.84 10.18 0.55
CA SER A 186 -19.24 10.53 0.84
C SER A 186 -20.05 10.81 -0.43
N ARG A 187 -19.47 11.50 -1.42
CA ARG A 187 -20.15 11.79 -2.69
C ARG A 187 -20.28 10.52 -3.55
N TYR A 188 -19.31 9.62 -3.46
CA TYR A 188 -19.37 8.31 -4.09
C TYR A 188 -20.45 7.43 -3.44
N ASP A 189 -20.59 7.44 -2.12
CA ASP A 189 -21.65 6.73 -1.41
C ASP A 189 -23.04 7.23 -1.79
N ASP A 190 -23.24 8.55 -1.86
CA ASP A 190 -24.49 9.12 -2.39
C ASP A 190 -24.76 8.61 -3.82
N HIS A 191 -23.72 8.58 -4.66
CA HIS A 191 -23.85 8.05 -6.00
C HIS A 191 -24.26 6.58 -6.03
N ARG A 192 -23.62 5.75 -5.20
CA ARG A 192 -23.81 4.30 -5.08
C ARG A 192 -25.18 3.96 -4.51
N PHE A 193 -25.67 4.73 -3.55
CA PHE A 193 -27.03 4.60 -3.02
C PHE A 193 -28.10 5.12 -3.97
N GLY A 194 -27.70 5.84 -5.03
CA GLY A 194 -28.64 6.56 -5.88
C GLY A 194 -29.34 7.70 -5.14
N PHE A 195 -28.76 8.17 -4.04
CA PHE A 195 -29.34 9.21 -3.21
C PHE A 195 -29.16 10.59 -3.88
N ALA A 196 -30.27 11.32 -3.99
CA ALA A 196 -30.30 12.72 -4.40
C ALA A 196 -31.61 13.34 -3.93
N LEU A 197 -31.55 14.58 -3.43
CA LEU A 197 -32.75 15.37 -3.15
C LEU A 197 -33.18 16.12 -4.42
N PRO A 198 -34.47 16.19 -4.73
CA PRO A 198 -34.96 17.03 -5.81
C PRO A 198 -34.64 18.51 -5.55
N THR A 199 -34.02 19.18 -6.52
CA THR A 199 -33.64 20.61 -6.43
C THR A 199 -34.39 21.46 -7.44
N SER A 200 -34.82 20.88 -8.56
CA SER A 200 -35.56 21.57 -9.60
C SER A 200 -36.45 20.60 -10.36
N SER A 201 -37.26 21.13 -11.27
CA SER A 201 -38.07 20.31 -12.19
C SER A 201 -37.86 20.76 -13.62
N ILE A 202 -38.06 19.85 -14.57
CA ILE A 202 -37.93 20.14 -16.01
C ILE A 202 -39.25 19.81 -16.75
N PRO A 203 -39.77 20.72 -17.59
CA PRO A 203 -40.90 20.43 -18.45
C PRO A 203 -40.56 19.35 -19.49
N ASP A 204 -41.55 18.54 -19.85
CA ASP A 204 -41.37 17.45 -20.82
C ASP A 204 -40.80 17.95 -22.17
N ALA A 205 -41.22 19.15 -22.61
CA ALA A 205 -40.78 19.74 -23.88
C ALA A 205 -39.27 20.04 -23.92
N GLU A 206 -38.63 20.27 -22.77
CA GLU A 206 -37.20 20.60 -22.67
C GLU A 206 -36.32 19.38 -22.38
N LEU A 207 -36.93 18.26 -21.94
CA LEU A 207 -36.20 17.10 -21.42
C LEU A 207 -35.27 16.45 -22.46
N LEU A 208 -35.68 16.35 -23.72
CA LEU A 208 -34.83 15.78 -24.77
C LEU A 208 -33.55 16.61 -24.99
N GLY A 209 -33.68 17.94 -25.03
CA GLY A 209 -32.53 18.84 -25.16
C GLY A 209 -31.59 18.73 -23.95
N TYR A 210 -32.16 18.65 -22.75
CA TYR A 210 -31.40 18.42 -21.52
C TYR A 210 -30.61 17.10 -21.56
N VAL A 211 -31.25 16.00 -21.96
CA VAL A 211 -30.60 14.68 -22.09
C VAL A 211 -29.45 14.72 -23.10
N GLN A 212 -29.64 15.37 -24.25
CA GLN A 212 -28.58 15.53 -25.26
C GLN A 212 -27.40 16.33 -24.73
N ALA A 213 -27.65 17.47 -24.07
CA ALA A 213 -26.61 18.30 -23.47
C ALA A 213 -25.82 17.54 -22.38
N ARG A 214 -26.53 16.78 -21.53
CA ARG A 214 -25.92 15.94 -20.49
C ARG A 214 -25.02 14.86 -21.07
N ASN A 215 -25.46 14.15 -22.11
CA ASN A 215 -24.64 13.15 -22.80
C ASN A 215 -23.41 13.76 -23.49
N ALA A 216 -23.53 14.96 -24.06
CA ALA A 216 -22.38 15.66 -24.64
C ALA A 216 -21.34 16.00 -23.56
N ARG A 217 -21.77 16.53 -22.40
CA ARG A 217 -20.89 16.81 -21.26
C ARG A 217 -20.22 15.54 -20.73
N LEU A 218 -20.95 14.45 -20.56
CA LEU A 218 -20.40 13.16 -20.11
C LEU A 218 -19.26 12.69 -21.02
N ARG A 219 -19.47 12.71 -22.34
CA ARG A 219 -18.43 12.33 -23.31
C ARG A 219 -17.22 13.25 -23.26
N ALA A 220 -17.43 14.56 -23.10
CA ALA A 220 -16.34 15.52 -22.98
C ALA A 220 -15.50 15.28 -21.71
N SER A 221 -16.14 14.97 -20.58
CA SER A 221 -15.45 14.65 -19.33
C SER A 221 -14.60 13.37 -19.47
N VAL A 222 -15.15 12.30 -20.05
CA VAL A 222 -14.39 11.06 -20.32
C VAL A 222 -13.21 11.32 -21.26
N ALA A 223 -13.42 12.04 -22.36
CA ALA A 223 -12.35 12.39 -23.29
C ALA A 223 -11.25 13.25 -22.63
N MET A 224 -11.61 14.16 -21.71
CA MET A 224 -10.65 14.95 -20.95
C MET A 224 -9.78 14.07 -20.05
N PHE A 225 -10.36 13.06 -19.39
CA PHE A 225 -9.60 12.12 -18.57
C PHE A 225 -8.60 11.30 -19.41
N GLU A 226 -9.04 10.77 -20.56
CA GLU A 226 -8.15 10.06 -21.49
C GLU A 226 -7.02 10.95 -22.01
N ALA A 227 -7.34 12.19 -22.35
CA ALA A 227 -6.35 13.18 -22.81
C ALA A 227 -5.33 13.53 -21.73
N LEU A 228 -5.73 13.59 -20.46
CA LEU A 228 -4.80 13.83 -19.35
C LEU A 228 -3.88 12.63 -19.10
N LEU A 229 -4.35 11.40 -19.26
CA LEU A 229 -3.54 10.19 -19.07
C LEU A 229 -2.57 9.91 -20.22
N ARG A 230 -2.93 10.26 -21.46
CA ARG A 230 -2.13 9.94 -22.66
C ARG A 230 -1.43 11.16 -23.27
N GLY A 231 -1.81 12.34 -22.83
CA GLY A 231 -1.36 13.61 -23.40
C GLY A 231 -0.05 14.12 -22.82
N PRO A 232 0.37 15.31 -23.26
CA PRO A 232 1.62 15.94 -22.82
C PRO A 232 1.65 16.19 -21.30
N ALA A 233 0.49 16.43 -20.67
CA ALA A 233 0.39 16.63 -19.23
C ALA A 233 0.90 15.43 -18.42
N GLN A 234 0.75 14.19 -18.92
CA GLN A 234 1.31 13.01 -18.25
C GLN A 234 2.83 13.01 -18.32
N ARG A 235 3.41 13.27 -19.50
CA ARG A 235 4.86 13.31 -19.70
C ARG A 235 5.51 14.46 -18.94
N GLU A 236 4.89 15.63 -18.94
CA GLU A 236 5.38 16.80 -18.20
C GLU A 236 5.40 16.60 -16.68
N ALA A 237 4.57 15.69 -16.16
CA ALA A 237 4.49 15.38 -14.74
C ALA A 237 5.38 14.20 -14.36
N LEU A 238 5.26 13.06 -15.04
CA LEU A 238 5.96 11.82 -14.71
C LEU A 238 7.35 11.70 -15.35
N GLY A 239 7.68 12.57 -16.31
CA GLY A 239 8.90 12.47 -17.11
C GLY A 239 8.79 11.46 -18.25
N ASP A 240 9.61 11.65 -19.27
CA ASP A 240 9.87 10.62 -20.28
C ASP A 240 10.78 9.52 -19.69
N PRO A 241 10.85 8.31 -20.28
CA PRO A 241 11.70 7.24 -19.77
C PRO A 241 13.16 7.67 -19.60
N GLY A 242 13.63 7.71 -18.34
CA GLY A 242 14.99 8.14 -17.99
C GLY A 242 15.12 9.63 -17.65
N GLU A 243 14.06 10.42 -17.84
CA GLU A 243 13.98 11.79 -17.36
C GLU A 243 13.18 11.85 -16.05
N PRO A 244 13.66 12.60 -15.03
CA PRO A 244 12.96 12.67 -13.76
C PRO A 244 11.65 13.44 -13.89
N GLY A 245 10.59 12.93 -13.25
CA GLY A 245 9.34 13.66 -13.07
C GLY A 245 9.45 14.82 -12.08
N ASP A 246 8.38 15.60 -11.99
CA ASP A 246 8.26 16.75 -11.07
C ASP A 246 7.17 16.51 -10.02
N PRO A 247 7.47 16.51 -8.71
CA PRO A 247 6.50 16.22 -7.66
C PRO A 247 5.27 17.14 -7.65
N GLU A 248 5.46 18.44 -7.92
CA GLU A 248 4.36 19.41 -7.93
C GLU A 248 3.45 19.21 -9.14
N ARG A 249 4.04 18.89 -10.30
CA ARG A 249 3.27 18.56 -11.51
C ARG A 249 2.56 17.21 -11.39
N ILE A 250 3.14 16.24 -10.70
CA ILE A 250 2.49 14.95 -10.38
C ILE A 250 1.23 15.19 -9.54
N ASP A 251 1.34 15.97 -8.45
CA ASP A 251 0.17 16.35 -7.67
C ASP A 251 -0.82 17.16 -8.52
N GLY A 252 -0.35 18.10 -9.34
CA GLY A 252 -1.16 18.88 -10.27
C GLY A 252 -1.93 18.04 -11.29
N LEU A 253 -1.31 16.99 -11.85
CA LEU A 253 -1.96 16.04 -12.76
C LEU A 253 -3.03 15.24 -12.02
N SER A 254 -2.69 14.72 -10.84
CA SER A 254 -3.63 13.95 -10.00
C SER A 254 -4.88 14.77 -9.66
N LYS A 255 -4.72 16.07 -9.32
CA LYS A 255 -5.83 17.00 -9.07
C LYS A 255 -6.76 17.13 -10.28
N ARG A 256 -6.21 17.22 -11.49
CA ARG A 256 -6.99 17.36 -12.73
C ARG A 256 -7.73 16.07 -13.08
N LEU A 257 -7.10 14.92 -12.91
CA LEU A 257 -7.74 13.61 -13.12
C LEU A 257 -8.89 13.40 -12.12
N VAL A 258 -8.68 13.72 -10.84
CA VAL A 258 -9.73 13.60 -9.82
C VAL A 258 -10.82 14.67 -9.97
N ALA A 259 -10.50 15.84 -10.53
CA ALA A 259 -11.52 16.82 -10.89
C ALA A 259 -12.51 16.27 -11.93
N VAL A 260 -12.04 15.46 -12.89
CA VAL A 260 -12.94 14.77 -13.83
C VAL A 260 -13.83 13.77 -13.09
N TYR A 261 -13.26 12.97 -12.19
CA TYR A 261 -14.04 12.04 -11.37
C TYR A 261 -15.11 12.75 -10.52
N ALA A 262 -14.74 13.88 -9.90
CA ALA A 262 -15.65 14.73 -9.14
C ALA A 262 -16.75 15.37 -9.99
N ASP A 263 -16.44 15.73 -11.25
CA ASP A 263 -17.41 16.24 -12.23
C ASP A 263 -18.42 15.17 -12.63
N LEU A 264 -17.99 13.92 -12.82
CA LEU A 264 -18.90 12.81 -13.12
C LEU A 264 -19.83 12.49 -11.96
N LEU A 265 -19.31 12.47 -10.72
CA LEU A 265 -20.14 12.35 -9.51
C LEU A 265 -21.17 13.48 -9.43
N GLN A 266 -20.74 14.72 -9.70
CA GLN A 266 -21.63 15.87 -9.75
C GLN A 266 -22.69 15.74 -10.83
N TRP A 267 -22.30 15.30 -12.03
CA TRP A 267 -23.20 15.08 -13.15
C TRP A 267 -24.30 14.07 -12.80
N ALA A 268 -23.93 12.99 -12.11
CA ALA A 268 -24.88 11.95 -11.69
C ALA A 268 -25.85 12.48 -10.64
N LEU A 269 -25.34 13.20 -9.64
CA LEU A 269 -26.14 13.86 -8.61
C LEU A 269 -27.15 14.83 -9.24
N GLU A 270 -26.68 15.76 -10.07
CA GLU A 270 -27.54 16.76 -10.73
C GLU A 270 -28.60 16.12 -11.61
N THR A 271 -28.30 15.02 -12.28
CA THR A 271 -29.27 14.30 -13.11
C THR A 271 -30.37 13.67 -12.26
N ARG A 272 -30.03 13.11 -11.08
CA ARG A 272 -31.01 12.53 -10.15
C ARG A 272 -31.80 13.57 -9.36
N SER A 273 -31.24 14.76 -9.17
CA SER A 273 -31.90 15.88 -8.47
C SER A 273 -32.96 16.60 -9.30
N ILE A 274 -33.14 16.27 -10.58
CA ILE A 274 -34.21 16.86 -11.39
C ILE A 274 -35.47 16.00 -11.32
N ALA A 275 -36.59 16.61 -10.95
CA ALA A 275 -37.91 16.02 -11.09
C ALA A 275 -38.47 16.23 -12.50
N SER A 276 -39.12 15.22 -13.05
CA SER A 276 -39.89 15.36 -14.29
C SER A 276 -41.37 15.60 -14.00
N HIS A 277 -42.07 16.25 -14.93
CA HIS A 277 -43.53 16.45 -14.87
C HIS A 277 -44.31 15.21 -15.35
N SER A 278 -43.63 14.16 -15.80
CA SER A 278 -44.23 12.89 -16.23
C SER A 278 -43.45 11.69 -15.71
N ASP A 279 -44.14 10.56 -15.57
CA ASP A 279 -43.53 9.29 -15.16
C ASP A 279 -42.53 8.81 -16.22
N GLU A 280 -42.85 8.98 -17.51
CA GLU A 280 -41.96 8.64 -18.62
C GLU A 280 -40.68 9.48 -18.61
N GLY A 281 -40.79 10.78 -18.32
CA GLY A 281 -39.63 11.65 -18.21
C GLY A 281 -38.78 11.32 -16.98
N GLY A 282 -39.42 10.96 -15.86
CA GLY A 282 -38.73 10.45 -14.66
C GLY A 282 -37.95 9.17 -14.95
N ALA A 283 -38.56 8.23 -15.69
CA ALA A 283 -37.89 6.99 -16.12
C ALA A 283 -36.69 7.27 -17.05
N LEU A 284 -36.81 8.27 -17.94
CA LEU A 284 -35.71 8.68 -18.82
C LEU A 284 -34.54 9.30 -18.02
N LEU A 285 -34.82 10.17 -17.04
CA LEU A 285 -33.81 10.75 -16.16
C LEU A 285 -33.10 9.69 -15.31
N ALA A 286 -33.85 8.73 -14.75
CA ALA A 286 -33.28 7.61 -14.00
C ALA A 286 -32.36 6.75 -14.87
N ALA A 287 -32.77 6.46 -16.11
CA ALA A 287 -31.95 5.72 -17.06
C ALA A 287 -30.69 6.50 -17.50
N LEU A 288 -30.81 7.82 -17.65
CA LEU A 288 -29.67 8.71 -17.94
C LEU A 288 -28.68 8.75 -16.77
N ALA A 289 -29.15 8.85 -15.53
CA ALA A 289 -28.27 8.83 -14.35
C ALA A 289 -27.46 7.53 -14.25
N ALA A 290 -28.04 6.39 -14.68
CA ALA A 290 -27.35 5.10 -14.72
C ALA A 290 -26.20 5.06 -15.75
N TYR A 291 -26.24 5.87 -16.82
CA TYR A 291 -25.14 5.94 -17.80
C TYR A 291 -23.83 6.44 -17.19
N ALA A 292 -23.87 7.37 -16.24
CA ALA A 292 -22.66 7.87 -15.59
C ALA A 292 -22.07 6.93 -14.55
N ALA A 293 -22.81 5.91 -14.10
CA ALA A 293 -22.29 4.93 -13.15
C ALA A 293 -21.04 4.22 -13.69
N GLN A 294 -21.06 3.85 -14.98
CA GLN A 294 -19.95 3.12 -15.59
C GLN A 294 -18.61 3.88 -15.55
N PRO A 295 -18.49 5.12 -16.06
CA PRO A 295 -17.21 5.82 -16.03
C PRO A 295 -16.78 6.19 -14.60
N ILE A 296 -17.71 6.42 -13.67
CA ILE A 296 -17.40 6.64 -12.25
C ILE A 296 -16.74 5.38 -11.67
N GLU A 297 -17.36 4.21 -11.82
CA GLU A 297 -16.80 2.95 -11.32
C GLU A 297 -15.49 2.58 -12.01
N ALA A 298 -15.38 2.80 -13.32
CA ALA A 298 -14.16 2.51 -14.07
C ALA A 298 -12.97 3.37 -13.58
N MET A 299 -13.18 4.66 -13.36
CA MET A 299 -12.14 5.56 -12.86
C MET A 299 -11.75 5.24 -11.42
N ARG A 300 -12.73 4.94 -10.55
CA ARG A 300 -12.45 4.53 -9.17
C ARG A 300 -11.67 3.21 -9.12
N THR A 301 -12.12 2.21 -9.87
CA THR A 301 -11.47 0.90 -9.96
C THR A 301 -10.04 1.04 -10.47
N PHE A 302 -9.84 1.80 -11.55
CA PHE A 302 -8.52 2.11 -12.09
C PHE A 302 -7.56 2.64 -11.02
N VAL A 303 -7.99 3.59 -10.17
CA VAL A 303 -7.12 4.17 -9.14
C VAL A 303 -6.63 3.13 -8.14
N PHE A 304 -7.51 2.23 -7.68
CA PHE A 304 -7.15 1.21 -6.70
C PHE A 304 -6.38 0.03 -7.31
N GLU A 305 -6.73 -0.41 -8.53
CA GLU A 305 -5.96 -1.42 -9.27
C GLU A 305 -4.57 -0.91 -9.62
N PHE A 306 -4.46 0.36 -10.05
CA PHE A 306 -3.18 1.00 -10.29
C PHE A 306 -2.31 0.97 -9.04
N ARG A 307 -2.85 1.28 -7.86
CA ARG A 307 -2.11 1.15 -6.59
C ARG A 307 -1.57 -0.26 -6.37
N GLY A 308 -2.40 -1.29 -6.57
CA GLY A 308 -1.99 -2.68 -6.40
C GLY A 308 -0.83 -3.06 -7.32
N ILE A 309 -0.88 -2.63 -8.58
CA ILE A 309 0.21 -2.86 -9.55
C ILE A 309 1.50 -2.15 -9.14
N ILE A 310 1.39 -0.90 -8.66
CA ILE A 310 2.55 -0.09 -8.28
C ILE A 310 3.17 -0.55 -6.94
N ASP A 311 2.40 -1.13 -6.03
CA ASP A 311 2.92 -1.68 -4.76
C ASP A 311 4.00 -2.76 -4.99
N GLU A 312 3.92 -3.52 -6.08
CA GLU A 312 4.90 -4.56 -6.44
C GLU A 312 6.00 -4.05 -7.39
N MET A 313 5.82 -2.86 -7.97
CA MET A 313 6.67 -2.36 -9.05
C MET A 313 8.11 -2.14 -8.59
N ASN A 314 8.33 -1.61 -7.39
CA ASN A 314 9.69 -1.33 -6.92
C ASN A 314 10.52 -2.61 -6.77
N ALA A 315 9.93 -3.67 -6.21
CA ALA A 315 10.59 -4.97 -6.09
C ALA A 315 10.98 -5.53 -7.48
N ARG A 316 10.10 -5.40 -8.47
CA ARG A 316 10.36 -5.82 -9.85
C ARG A 316 11.50 -5.03 -10.49
N LEU A 317 11.49 -3.70 -10.36
CA LEU A 317 12.55 -2.83 -10.89
C LEU A 317 13.91 -3.14 -10.24
N LEU A 318 13.95 -3.48 -8.95
CA LEU A 318 15.19 -3.86 -8.26
C LEU A 318 15.80 -5.17 -8.78
N THR A 319 15.00 -6.07 -9.37
CA THR A 319 15.52 -7.27 -10.05
C THR A 319 16.08 -7.00 -11.45
N GLY A 320 16.04 -5.74 -11.91
CA GLY A 320 16.42 -5.35 -13.27
C GLY A 320 15.35 -5.63 -14.32
N GLU A 321 14.11 -5.95 -13.90
CA GLU A 321 12.98 -6.14 -14.81
C GLU A 321 12.60 -4.82 -15.47
N ASN A 322 12.39 -4.83 -16.79
CA ASN A 322 11.80 -3.69 -17.49
C ASN A 322 10.27 -3.77 -17.40
N VAL A 323 9.68 -2.91 -16.57
CA VAL A 323 8.23 -2.92 -16.31
C VAL A 323 7.51 -2.04 -17.32
N VAL A 324 6.68 -2.64 -18.18
CA VAL A 324 5.74 -1.93 -19.05
C VAL A 324 4.37 -1.93 -18.39
N LEU A 325 3.83 -0.74 -18.11
CA LEU A 325 2.51 -0.58 -17.49
C LEU A 325 1.43 -0.52 -18.58
N GLU A 326 0.67 -1.59 -18.72
CA GLU A 326 -0.53 -1.62 -19.56
C GLU A 326 -1.78 -1.63 -18.67
N LEU A 327 -2.48 -0.50 -18.60
CA LEU A 327 -3.65 -0.29 -17.74
C LEU A 327 -4.88 0.02 -18.61
N PRO A 328 -5.57 -1.01 -19.13
CA PRO A 328 -6.75 -0.79 -19.95
C PRO A 328 -7.91 -0.29 -19.09
N ILE A 329 -8.29 0.98 -19.27
CA ILE A 329 -9.51 1.54 -18.70
C ILE A 329 -10.64 1.33 -19.69
N LYS A 330 -11.61 0.49 -19.34
CA LYS A 330 -12.77 0.25 -20.19
C LYS A 330 -13.88 1.24 -19.84
N PHE A 331 -14.21 2.13 -20.77
CA PHE A 331 -15.39 2.99 -20.73
C PHE A 331 -16.52 2.38 -21.57
N GLU A 332 -16.94 1.17 -21.21
CA GLU A 332 -17.98 0.43 -21.94
C GLU A 332 -19.26 0.34 -21.11
N ILE A 333 -20.30 1.05 -21.55
CA ILE A 333 -21.64 0.95 -20.98
C ILE A 333 -22.20 -0.43 -21.31
N ASP A 334 -22.63 -1.16 -20.29
CA ASP A 334 -23.17 -2.51 -20.48
C ASP A 334 -24.44 -2.48 -21.33
N SER A 335 -24.63 -3.56 -22.10
CA SER A 335 -25.75 -3.67 -23.03
C SER A 335 -27.12 -3.50 -22.37
N ALA A 336 -27.29 -3.93 -21.10
CA ALA A 336 -28.55 -3.82 -20.39
C ALA A 336 -28.85 -2.36 -19.99
N THR A 337 -27.84 -1.60 -19.58
CA THR A 337 -27.96 -0.16 -19.33
C THR A 337 -28.26 0.60 -20.62
N SER A 338 -27.57 0.27 -21.72
CA SER A 338 -27.86 0.88 -23.03
C SER A 338 -29.28 0.60 -23.51
N GLN A 339 -29.75 -0.64 -23.38
CA GLN A 339 -31.11 -1.04 -23.73
C GLN A 339 -32.17 -0.35 -22.86
N ARG A 340 -31.92 -0.23 -21.54
CA ARG A 340 -32.82 0.46 -20.60
C ARG A 340 -33.01 1.92 -20.99
N PHE A 341 -31.93 2.63 -21.30
CA PHE A 341 -32.01 4.02 -21.77
C PHE A 341 -32.73 4.14 -23.12
N ALA A 342 -32.40 3.29 -24.09
CA ALA A 342 -33.08 3.31 -25.39
C ALA A 342 -34.60 3.03 -25.26
N LYS A 343 -34.99 2.14 -24.35
CA LYS A 343 -36.40 1.86 -24.04
C LYS A 343 -37.08 3.07 -23.38
N ALA A 344 -36.44 3.69 -22.40
CA ALA A 344 -36.97 4.87 -21.71
C ALA A 344 -37.14 6.06 -22.67
N LEU A 345 -36.14 6.29 -23.54
CA LEU A 345 -36.18 7.34 -24.56
C LEU A 345 -37.35 7.13 -25.54
N LYS A 346 -37.52 5.93 -26.09
CA LYS A 346 -38.67 5.60 -26.95
C LYS A 346 -40.01 5.71 -26.23
N GLY A 347 -40.05 5.39 -24.93
CA GLY A 347 -41.22 5.59 -24.09
C GLY A 347 -41.62 7.05 -24.02
N PHE A 348 -40.65 7.90 -23.67
CA PHE A 348 -40.83 9.33 -23.56
C PHE A 348 -41.20 10.01 -24.89
N GLU A 349 -40.57 9.63 -26.00
CA GLU A 349 -40.92 10.14 -27.33
C GLU A 349 -42.35 9.79 -27.79
N ARG A 350 -42.92 8.69 -27.29
CA ARG A 350 -44.34 8.35 -27.55
C ARG A 350 -45.25 9.21 -26.70
N HIS A 351 -44.90 9.42 -25.43
CA HIS A 351 -45.62 10.31 -24.52
C HIS A 351 -45.72 11.74 -25.05
N LEU A 352 -44.63 12.28 -25.58
CA LEU A 352 -44.62 13.60 -26.22
C LEU A 352 -45.52 13.71 -27.46
N ARG A 353 -45.80 12.59 -28.14
CA ARG A 353 -46.70 12.55 -29.31
C ARG A 353 -48.17 12.37 -28.93
N SER A 354 -48.45 11.93 -27.71
CA SER A 354 -49.81 11.73 -27.19
C SER A 354 -50.35 12.91 -26.39
N LYS A 355 -49.49 13.86 -26.03
CA LYS A 355 -49.86 15.20 -25.53
C LYS A 355 -50.03 16.15 -26.71
#